data_AF-A0A8H4X413-F1
#
_entry.id   AF-A0A8H4X413-F1
#
_cell.length_a   1.000
_cell.length_b   1.000
_cell.length_c   1.000
_cell.angle_alpha   90.00
_cell.angle_beta   90.00
_cell.angle_gamma   90.00
#
_symmetry.space_group_name_H-M   'P 1'
#
loop_
_entity.id
_entity.type
_entity.pdbx_description
1 polymer ?
#
loop_
_entity_poly.entity_id
_entity_poly.type
_entity_poly.pdbx_seq_one_letter_code
_entity_poly.pdbx_strand_id
1 'polypeptide(L)'
;MQNIQLLGTLLMSVGQQYGVILEYIDKEANASKEKNELKRLQFSEVGVEYSQEAPSYSLELGPSEWADLAKKAVKAEVYGNGREEECLWSVLNYLEKRQAQWHAAPPHQDCPHQYHQSEEEPFCIKILHKAKESVEALKWKCRELYGPDEPDVGAISLL
;
A
#
# COMPACT_ATOMS: atom_id res chain seq x y z
N MET A 1 -22.08 -5.35 10.14
CA MET A 1 -20.89 -6.24 10.07
C MET A 1 -20.54 -6.69 8.64
N GLN A 2 -21.48 -7.05 7.76
CA GLN A 2 -21.13 -7.57 6.41
C GLN A 2 -20.27 -6.63 5.55
N ASN A 3 -20.60 -5.33 5.48
CA ASN A 3 -19.88 -4.40 4.60
C ASN A 3 -18.40 -4.26 4.96
N ILE A 4 -18.06 -4.33 6.26
CA ILE A 4 -16.66 -4.19 6.68
C ILE A 4 -15.84 -5.46 6.44
N GLN A 5 -16.47 -6.64 6.53
CA GLN A 5 -15.80 -7.90 6.17
C GLN A 5 -15.50 -7.95 4.67
N LEU A 6 -16.43 -7.48 3.83
CA LEU A 6 -16.22 -7.36 2.39
C LEU A 6 -15.08 -6.38 2.09
N LEU A 7 -15.09 -5.20 2.73
CA LEU A 7 -14.05 -4.19 2.55
C LEU A 7 -12.67 -4.68 3.03
N GLY A 8 -12.59 -5.35 4.17
CA GLY A 8 -11.34 -5.95 4.66
C GLY A 8 -10.80 -7.01 3.69
N THR A 9 -11.67 -7.86 3.16
CA THR A 9 -11.30 -8.85 2.13
C THR A 9 -10.79 -8.19 0.85
N LEU A 10 -11.48 -7.16 0.38
CA LEU A 10 -11.07 -6.38 -0.78
C LEU A 10 -9.66 -5.80 -0.58
N LEU A 11 -9.40 -5.17 0.55
CA LEU A 11 -8.11 -4.54 0.84
C LEU A 11 -6.99 -5.58 0.97
N MET A 12 -7.27 -6.76 1.55
CA MET A 12 -6.32 -7.88 1.52
C MET A 12 -5.99 -8.30 0.09
N SER A 13 -6.99 -8.46 -0.77
CA SER A 13 -6.78 -8.81 -2.19
C SER A 13 -5.99 -7.74 -2.93
N VAL A 14 -6.26 -6.45 -2.68
CA VAL A 14 -5.48 -5.34 -3.25
C VAL A 14 -4.02 -5.42 -2.79
N GLY A 15 -3.76 -5.63 -1.50
CA GLY A 15 -2.40 -5.84 -0.98
C GLY A 15 -1.67 -6.99 -1.67
N GLN A 16 -2.34 -8.12 -1.86
CA GLN A 16 -1.77 -9.27 -2.59
C GLN A 16 -1.45 -8.95 -4.06
N GLN A 17 -2.30 -8.17 -4.73
CA GLN A 17 -2.05 -7.78 -6.13
C GLN A 17 -0.82 -6.88 -6.26
N TYR A 18 -0.53 -6.03 -5.29
CA TYR A 18 0.74 -5.30 -5.29
C TYR A 18 1.95 -6.25 -5.23
N GLY A 19 1.86 -7.38 -4.54
CA GLY A 19 2.88 -8.42 -4.56
C GLY A 19 3.10 -9.00 -5.96
N VAL A 20 2.01 -9.32 -6.66
CA VAL A 20 2.05 -9.81 -8.05
C VAL A 20 2.66 -8.76 -8.99
N ILE A 21 2.32 -7.48 -8.82
CA ILE A 21 2.90 -6.38 -9.61
C ILE A 21 4.41 -6.29 -9.39
N LEU A 22 4.89 -6.39 -8.14
CA LEU A 22 6.32 -6.37 -7.83
C LEU A 22 7.07 -7.54 -8.47
N GLU A 23 6.50 -8.74 -8.42
CA GLU A 23 7.07 -9.92 -9.09
C GLU A 23 7.10 -9.77 -10.62
N TYR A 24 6.05 -9.19 -11.19
CA TYR A 24 6.00 -8.90 -12.62
C TYR A 24 7.07 -7.90 -13.04
N ILE A 25 7.30 -6.83 -12.27
CA ILE A 25 8.38 -5.87 -12.53
C ILE A 25 9.74 -6.57 -12.55
N ASP A 26 10.01 -7.44 -11.56
CA ASP A 26 11.26 -8.20 -11.51
C ASP A 26 11.43 -9.13 -12.72
N LYS A 27 10.36 -9.84 -13.09
CA LYS A 27 10.37 -10.73 -14.26
C LYS A 27 10.65 -9.96 -15.55
N GLU A 28 9.99 -8.82 -15.73
CA GLU A 28 10.11 -7.99 -16.92
C GLU A 28 11.51 -7.36 -17.05
N ALA A 29 12.08 -6.92 -15.93
CA ALA A 29 13.44 -6.40 -15.88
C ALA A 29 14.49 -7.47 -16.26
N ASN A 30 14.33 -8.69 -15.75
CA ASN A 30 15.21 -9.81 -16.10
C ASN A 30 15.08 -10.18 -17.58
N ALA A 31 13.85 -10.25 -18.11
CA ALA A 31 13.61 -10.56 -19.52
C ALA A 31 14.25 -9.53 -20.46
N SER A 32 14.15 -8.22 -20.16
CA SER A 32 14.81 -7.19 -20.96
C SER A 32 16.33 -7.19 -20.79
N LYS A 33 16.85 -7.57 -19.62
CA LYS A 33 18.29 -7.75 -19.41
C LYS A 33 18.84 -8.88 -20.26
N GLU A 34 18.14 -10.01 -20.36
CA GLU A 34 18.51 -11.14 -21.22
C GLU A 34 18.52 -10.78 -22.71
N LYS A 35 17.59 -9.92 -23.14
CA LYS A 35 17.50 -9.43 -24.52
C LYS A 35 18.39 -8.23 -24.83
N ASN A 36 19.06 -7.68 -23.81
CA ASN A 36 19.84 -6.44 -23.90
C ASN A 36 19.02 -5.24 -24.44
N GLU A 37 17.75 -5.16 -24.03
CA GLU A 37 16.79 -4.13 -24.43
C GLU A 37 16.69 -3.03 -23.38
N LEU A 38 16.63 -1.77 -23.82
CA LEU A 38 16.28 -0.64 -22.97
C LEU A 38 14.78 -0.57 -22.75
N LYS A 39 14.37 -0.05 -21.59
CA LYS A 39 12.96 0.20 -21.26
C LYS A 39 12.61 1.65 -21.54
N ARG A 40 11.57 1.87 -22.34
CA ARG A 40 11.05 3.21 -22.62
C ARG A 40 9.92 3.56 -21.65
N LEU A 41 10.08 4.66 -20.93
CA LEU A 41 9.02 5.31 -20.17
C LEU A 41 8.53 6.53 -20.94
N GLN A 42 7.23 6.64 -21.14
CA GLN A 42 6.62 7.82 -21.73
C GLN A 42 5.87 8.59 -20.65
N PHE A 43 6.18 9.89 -20.56
CA PHE A 43 5.46 10.84 -19.72
C PHE A 43 4.52 11.64 -20.62
N SER A 44 3.25 11.67 -20.25
CA SER A 44 2.26 12.62 -20.77
C SER A 44 1.77 13.50 -19.63
N GLU A 45 1.21 14.67 -19.95
CA GLU A 45 0.48 15.45 -18.94
C GLU A 45 -0.64 14.60 -18.33
N VAL A 46 -0.68 14.56 -17.00
CA VAL A 46 -1.68 13.82 -16.22
C VAL A 46 -3.06 14.41 -16.53
N GLY A 47 -3.96 13.61 -17.09
CA GLY A 47 -5.36 13.99 -17.35
C GLY A 47 -5.67 14.46 -18.77
N VAL A 48 -4.70 14.47 -19.69
CA VAL A 48 -4.96 14.71 -21.11
C VAL A 48 -5.18 13.34 -21.77
N GLU A 49 -6.31 13.15 -22.45
CA GLU A 49 -6.50 12.01 -23.38
C GLU A 49 -5.25 11.89 -24.26
N TYR A 50 -4.87 10.68 -24.65
CA TYR A 50 -3.74 10.41 -25.54
C TYR A 50 -3.96 11.07 -26.92
N SER A 51 -3.91 12.40 -26.98
CA SER A 51 -3.86 13.17 -28.20
C SER A 51 -2.44 13.04 -28.72
N GLN A 52 -2.33 12.69 -30.00
CA GLN A 52 -1.06 12.57 -30.70
C GLN A 52 -0.27 13.90 -30.76
N GLU A 53 -0.87 15.00 -30.29
CA GLU A 53 -0.34 16.36 -30.36
C GLU A 53 0.27 16.86 -29.04
N ALA A 54 0.11 16.12 -27.92
CA ALA A 54 0.70 16.51 -26.65
C ALA A 54 2.23 16.22 -26.64
N PRO A 55 3.07 17.12 -26.13
CA PRO A 55 4.51 16.89 -26.04
C PRO A 55 4.79 15.71 -25.10
N SER A 56 5.10 14.55 -25.69
CA SER A 56 5.46 13.35 -24.94
C SER A 56 6.97 13.33 -24.67
N TYR A 57 7.36 13.21 -23.42
CA TYR A 57 8.76 12.98 -23.06
C TYR A 57 9.00 11.49 -22.93
N SER A 58 9.93 10.94 -23.71
CA SER A 58 10.35 9.55 -23.58
C SER A 58 11.71 9.45 -22.91
N LEU A 59 11.80 8.66 -21.86
CA LEU A 59 13.06 8.31 -21.19
C LEU A 59 13.40 6.85 -21.47
N GLU A 60 14.61 6.59 -21.94
CA GLU A 60 15.13 5.23 -22.09
C GLU A 60 16.01 4.91 -20.89
N LEU A 61 15.68 3.81 -20.20
CA LEU A 61 16.35 3.37 -18.98
C LEU A 61 16.90 1.97 -19.14
N GLY A 62 17.99 1.68 -18.44
CA GLY A 62 18.44 0.31 -18.25
C GLY A 62 17.37 -0.52 -17.51
N PRO A 63 17.28 -1.84 -17.74
CA PRO A 63 16.26 -2.68 -17.09
C PRO A 63 16.23 -2.57 -15.56
N SER A 64 17.40 -2.45 -14.92
CA SER A 64 17.49 -2.29 -13.46
C SER A 64 17.00 -0.92 -12.98
N GLU A 65 17.36 0.16 -13.67
CA GLU A 65 16.91 1.52 -13.33
C GLU A 65 15.40 1.67 -13.51
N TRP A 66 14.86 1.07 -14.58
CA TRP A 66 13.43 1.00 -14.81
C TRP A 66 12.71 0.24 -13.70
N ALA A 67 13.23 -0.92 -13.28
CA ALA A 67 12.64 -1.72 -12.22
C ALA A 67 12.62 -0.97 -10.89
N ASP A 68 13.71 -0.28 -10.55
CA ASP A 68 13.81 0.54 -9.35
C ASP A 68 12.80 1.69 -9.37
N LEU A 69 12.65 2.37 -10.51
CA LEU A 69 11.67 3.46 -10.65
C LEU A 69 10.23 2.94 -10.57
N ALA A 70 9.91 1.83 -11.23
CA ALA A 70 8.60 1.22 -11.19
C ALA A 70 8.23 0.80 -9.76
N LYS A 71 9.14 0.15 -9.03
CA LYS A 71 8.93 -0.23 -7.63
C LYS A 71 8.75 0.97 -6.71
N LYS A 72 9.46 2.08 -6.95
CA LYS A 72 9.24 3.34 -6.22
C LYS A 72 7.84 3.90 -6.44
N ALA A 73 7.34 3.85 -7.68
CA ALA A 73 5.96 4.26 -7.98
C ALA A 73 4.95 3.37 -7.24
N VAL A 74 5.12 2.04 -7.28
CA VAL A 74 4.26 1.11 -6.51
C VAL A 74 4.34 1.40 -5.01
N LYS A 75 5.53 1.70 -4.49
CA LYS A 75 5.72 2.02 -3.08
C LYS A 75 4.99 3.31 -2.68
N ALA A 76 4.99 4.31 -3.54
CA ALA A 76 4.26 5.55 -3.35
C ALA A 76 2.74 5.33 -3.32
N GLU A 77 2.19 4.45 -4.15
CA GLU A 77 0.76 4.09 -4.11
C GLU A 77 0.39 3.37 -2.79
N VAL A 78 1.30 2.53 -2.29
CA VAL A 78 1.05 1.75 -1.07
C VAL A 78 1.18 2.60 0.20
N TYR A 79 2.29 3.33 0.34
CA TYR A 79 2.65 4.05 1.58
C TYR A 79 2.45 5.56 1.50
N GLY A 80 2.21 6.10 0.30
CA GLY A 80 2.19 7.53 0.06
C GLY A 80 3.55 8.08 -0.39
N ASN A 81 3.53 9.29 -0.93
CA ASN A 81 4.69 10.04 -1.43
C ASN A 81 4.95 11.33 -0.62
N GLY A 82 4.35 11.47 0.56
CA GLY A 82 4.41 12.67 1.39
C GLY A 82 3.48 13.81 0.96
N ARG A 83 2.67 13.62 -0.09
CA ARG A 83 1.57 14.53 -0.46
C ARG A 83 0.27 14.12 0.23
N GLU A 84 -0.72 15.01 0.22
CA GLU A 84 -2.10 14.74 0.70
C GLU A 84 -2.88 13.82 -0.27
N GLU A 85 -2.24 12.80 -0.84
CA GLU A 85 -2.90 11.80 -1.68
C GLU A 85 -3.27 10.59 -0.81
N GLU A 86 -4.46 10.01 -1.02
CA GLU A 86 -4.86 8.80 -0.30
C GLU A 86 -4.05 7.60 -0.81
N CYS A 87 -3.30 6.96 0.08
CA CYS A 87 -2.56 5.72 -0.20
C CYS A 87 -3.26 4.51 0.44
N LEU A 88 -2.91 3.29 0.01
CA LEU A 88 -3.51 2.09 0.60
C LEU A 88 -3.35 2.04 2.12
N TRP A 89 -2.15 2.41 2.62
CA TRP A 89 -1.86 2.42 4.05
C TRP A 89 -2.72 3.42 4.83
N SER A 90 -2.95 4.61 4.29
CA SER A 90 -3.81 5.61 4.94
C SER A 90 -5.26 5.13 5.01
N VAL A 91 -5.76 4.45 3.96
CA VAL A 91 -7.10 3.84 3.97
C VAL A 91 -7.22 2.76 5.04
N LEU A 92 -6.22 1.88 5.16
CA LEU A 92 -6.18 0.85 6.20
C LEU A 92 -6.18 1.43 7.61
N ASN A 93 -5.35 2.44 7.87
CA ASN A 93 -5.29 3.13 9.17
C ASN A 93 -6.60 3.86 9.50
N TYR A 94 -7.20 4.53 8.52
CA TYR A 94 -8.48 5.20 8.70
C TYR A 94 -9.59 4.22 9.10
N LEU A 95 -9.68 3.08 8.39
CA LEU A 95 -10.68 2.05 8.69
C LEU A 95 -10.45 1.42 10.07
N GLU A 96 -9.21 1.10 10.42
CA GLU A 96 -8.91 0.53 11.74
C GLU A 96 -9.29 1.49 12.86
N LYS A 97 -8.88 2.78 12.76
CA LYS A 97 -9.21 3.81 13.75
C LYS A 97 -10.73 3.98 13.88
N ARG A 98 -11.44 4.02 12.76
CA ARG A 98 -12.91 4.13 12.75
C ARG A 98 -13.55 2.91 13.45
N GLN A 99 -13.05 1.71 13.19
CA GLN A 99 -13.61 0.47 13.74
C GLN A 99 -13.33 0.37 15.24
N ALA A 100 -12.11 0.74 15.66
CA ALA A 100 -11.75 0.86 17.06
C ALA A 100 -12.66 1.86 17.80
N GLN A 101 -12.97 3.02 17.20
CA GLN A 101 -13.89 3.99 17.78
C GLN A 101 -15.32 3.44 17.90
N TRP A 102 -15.81 2.72 16.89
CA TRP A 102 -17.12 2.07 16.94
C TRP A 102 -17.20 1.02 18.05
N HIS A 103 -16.10 0.32 18.32
CA HIS A 103 -16.02 -0.68 19.38
C HIS A 103 -15.72 -0.09 20.76
N ALA A 104 -15.14 1.11 20.85
CA ALA A 104 -14.94 1.79 22.14
C ALA A 104 -16.24 2.36 22.72
N ALA A 105 -17.24 2.64 21.88
CA ALA A 105 -18.54 3.13 22.33
C ALA A 105 -19.38 1.98 22.92
N PRO A 106 -19.92 2.14 24.15
CA PRO A 106 -20.81 1.15 24.72
C PRO A 106 -22.07 1.02 23.85
N PRO A 107 -22.59 -0.21 23.66
CA PRO A 107 -23.82 -0.40 22.92
C PRO A 107 -24.99 0.35 23.58
N HIS A 108 -25.96 0.77 22.77
CA HIS A 108 -27.19 1.41 23.27
C HIS A 108 -27.89 0.48 24.27
N GLN A 109 -28.65 1.04 25.23
CA GLN A 109 -29.31 0.25 26.28
C GLN A 109 -30.29 -0.80 25.73
N ASP A 110 -30.87 -0.54 24.56
CA ASP A 110 -31.77 -1.46 23.86
C ASP A 110 -31.04 -2.54 23.04
N CYS A 111 -29.71 -2.55 23.05
CA CYS A 111 -28.93 -3.51 22.31
C CYS A 111 -29.04 -4.89 22.97
N PRO A 112 -29.43 -5.95 22.23
CA PRO A 112 -29.54 -7.28 22.81
C PRO A 112 -28.23 -7.69 23.51
N HIS A 113 -28.32 -8.34 24.67
CA HIS A 113 -27.17 -8.77 25.47
C HIS A 113 -26.15 -9.62 24.69
N GLN A 114 -26.59 -10.28 23.63
CA GLN A 114 -25.75 -11.07 22.71
C GLN A 114 -24.71 -10.22 21.95
N TYR A 115 -24.95 -8.92 21.82
CA TYR A 115 -24.07 -7.95 21.17
C TYR A 115 -23.28 -7.11 22.18
N HIS A 116 -23.50 -7.32 23.48
CA HIS A 116 -22.61 -6.76 24.49
C HIS A 116 -21.26 -7.48 24.41
N GLN A 117 -20.19 -6.68 24.47
CA GLN A 117 -18.87 -7.05 23.97
C GLN A 117 -18.26 -8.29 24.67
N SER A 118 -17.57 -9.10 23.87
CA SER A 118 -16.62 -10.13 24.31
C SER A 118 -15.28 -9.46 24.64
N GLU A 119 -14.48 -10.04 25.56
CA GLU A 119 -13.09 -9.60 25.80
C GLU A 119 -12.16 -9.83 24.58
N GLU A 120 -12.63 -10.60 23.59
CA GLU A 120 -11.87 -10.90 22.38
C GLU A 120 -11.93 -9.76 21.35
N GLU A 121 -10.81 -9.49 20.69
CA GLU A 121 -10.72 -8.49 19.62
C GLU A 121 -11.78 -8.76 18.52
N PRO A 122 -12.58 -7.74 18.13
CA PRO A 122 -13.58 -7.88 17.08
C PRO A 122 -12.99 -8.34 15.75
N PHE A 123 -13.66 -9.29 15.09
CA PHE A 123 -13.22 -9.83 13.79
C PHE A 123 -12.96 -8.74 12.73
N CYS A 124 -13.75 -7.67 12.73
CA CYS A 124 -13.58 -6.58 11.77
C CYS A 124 -12.30 -5.74 11.98
N ILE A 125 -11.69 -5.81 13.17
CA ILE A 125 -10.37 -5.25 13.45
C ILE A 125 -9.29 -6.27 13.04
N LYS A 126 -9.46 -7.55 13.42
CA LYS A 126 -8.56 -8.65 13.02
C LYS A 126 -8.31 -8.71 11.52
N ILE A 127 -9.35 -8.55 10.70
CA ILE A 127 -9.22 -8.59 9.23
C ILE A 127 -8.41 -7.40 8.69
N LEU A 128 -8.47 -6.24 9.35
CA LEU A 128 -7.68 -5.07 8.97
C LEU A 128 -6.21 -5.26 9.36
N HIS A 129 -5.93 -5.83 10.53
CA HIS A 129 -4.57 -6.25 10.90
C HIS A 129 -3.99 -7.23 9.87
N LYS A 130 -4.77 -8.23 9.45
CA LYS A 130 -4.34 -9.17 8.40
C LYS A 130 -4.09 -8.50 7.04
N ALA A 131 -4.86 -7.47 6.69
CA ALA A 131 -4.61 -6.67 5.49
C ALA A 131 -3.34 -5.82 5.60
N LYS A 132 -3.02 -5.28 6.78
CA LYS A 132 -1.75 -4.57 7.00
C LYS A 132 -0.56 -5.51 6.95
N GLU A 133 -0.65 -6.66 7.62
CA GLU A 133 0.40 -7.70 7.58
C GLU A 133 0.71 -8.13 6.13
N SER A 134 -0.31 -8.24 5.25
CA SER A 134 -0.08 -8.61 3.85
C SER A 134 0.63 -7.53 3.05
N VAL A 135 0.38 -6.26 3.37
CA VAL A 135 1.08 -5.10 2.77
C VAL A 135 2.51 -4.98 3.29
N GLU A 136 2.74 -5.23 4.58
CA GLU A 136 4.08 -5.22 5.18
C GLU A 136 4.94 -6.38 4.67
N ALA A 137 4.33 -7.53 4.38
CA ALA A 137 5.00 -8.69 3.80
C ALA A 137 5.45 -8.49 2.34
N LEU A 138 5.07 -7.38 1.70
CA LEU A 138 5.51 -7.06 0.34
C LEU A 138 7.04 -6.91 0.30
N LYS A 139 7.68 -7.66 -0.60
CA LYS A 139 9.14 -7.66 -0.75
C LYS A 139 9.60 -6.49 -1.60
N TRP A 140 9.89 -5.37 -0.94
CA TRP A 140 10.50 -4.20 -1.57
C TRP A 140 12.00 -4.43 -1.73
N LYS A 141 12.46 -4.95 -2.87
CA LYS A 141 13.91 -5.00 -3.16
C LYS A 141 14.56 -3.63 -3.39
N CYS A 142 13.81 -2.53 -3.30
CA CYS A 142 14.38 -1.18 -3.34
C CYS A 142 14.97 -0.83 -1.98
N ARG A 143 16.30 -0.68 -1.97
CA ARG A 143 17.12 -0.13 -0.88
C ARG A 143 16.38 1.00 -0.15
N GLU A 144 16.26 0.82 1.16
CA GLU A 144 15.56 1.66 2.13
C GLU A 144 15.73 3.16 1.86
N LEU A 145 14.64 3.80 1.44
CA LEU A 145 14.53 5.26 1.50
C LEU A 145 13.21 5.73 2.15
N TYR A 146 12.22 4.83 2.30
CA TYR A 146 10.86 5.17 2.78
C TYR A 146 10.17 3.94 3.40
N GLY A 147 10.82 3.22 4.31
CA GLY A 147 10.10 2.29 5.19
C GLY A 147 9.29 3.09 6.23
N PRO A 148 8.34 2.50 6.95
CA PRO A 148 7.87 3.13 8.19
C PRO A 148 9.11 3.41 9.04
N ASP A 149 9.26 4.65 9.53
CA ASP A 149 10.40 5.04 10.35
C ASP A 149 10.59 3.98 11.45
N GLU A 150 11.76 3.33 11.47
CA GLU A 150 12.13 2.55 12.65
C GLU A 150 12.05 3.49 13.85
N PRO A 151 11.42 3.07 14.96
CA PRO A 151 11.41 3.89 16.15
C PRO A 151 12.85 4.14 16.56
N ASP A 152 13.23 5.41 16.66
CA ASP A 152 14.55 5.91 16.99
C ASP A 152 15.04 5.27 18.31
N VAL A 153 15.75 4.13 18.21
CA VAL A 153 16.48 3.51 19.33
C VAL A 153 17.78 4.30 19.49
N GLY A 154 17.62 5.57 19.88
CA GLY A 154 18.68 6.56 19.85
C GLY A 154 18.57 7.64 20.92
N ALA A 155 17.67 7.51 21.89
CA ALA A 155 17.73 8.33 23.11
C ALA A 155 18.77 7.73 24.07
N ILE A 156 20.04 7.93 23.73
CA ILE A 156 21.15 7.78 24.67
C ILE A 156 20.93 8.81 25.78
N SER A 157 20.66 8.33 26.99
CA SER A 157 20.83 9.07 28.24
C SER A 157 22.16 9.78 28.23
N LEU A 158 22.15 11.12 28.27
CA LEU A 158 23.26 11.94 28.78
C LEU A 158 22.72 13.32 29.16
N LEU A 159 22.18 13.42 30.38
CA LEU A 159 22.61 14.30 31.49
C LEU A 159 21.55 14.32 32.59
#